data_AF-A0A2V5V5F7-F1
#
_entry.id   AF-A0A2V5V5F7-F1
#
_cell.length_a   1.000
_cell.length_b   1.000
_cell.length_c   1.000
_cell.angle_alpha   90.00
_cell.angle_beta   90.00
_cell.angle_gamma   90.00
#
_symmetry.space_group_name_H-M   'P 1'
#
loop_
_entity.id
_entity.type
_entity.pdbx_description
1 polymer ?
#
loop_
_entity_poly.entity_id
_entity_poly.type
_entity_poly.pdbx_seq_one_letter_code
_entity_poly.pdbx_strand_id
1 'polypeptide(L)'
;MHYVRSGDFVGALLTESSDINEYAFALGALAHYSSDNVGHPVVNKVVALEFPKLRAKYGDEVTYANDPKAHIRTEFGFDMAQVAKNRYASDRYHDFIGFEIATPLLERAFQKTYGLSLDEVLGGDEDLAIGSFRRAVSKFVPEMTRVALLNRRQELVRETPNFDQRKFRYHLSRTHYEKEWGRGYRKPGFPERVLAFVLRVIPKVGPARALAFKVPSTKAEDMYIKSVNQTLDNYNSLLRQVRRGNFELPDLDCDTGRATSAAEYSLADKTYEHLVKDLAAKHYLQPTADLRANVFAFYADLNAPFYTKRNTKGWNATQRALRELKSPPETGIAPPAN
;
A
#
# COMPACT_ATOMS: atom_id res chain seq x y z
N MET A 1 0.02 -1.25 -7.87
CA MET A 1 -0.65 -0.33 -6.92
C MET A 1 0.31 0.78 -6.51
N HIS A 2 1.28 0.53 -5.62
CA HIS A 2 2.16 1.58 -5.09
C HIS A 2 3.28 2.09 -6.01
N TYR A 3 3.69 1.29 -7.00
CA TYR A 3 4.91 1.58 -7.79
C TYR A 3 4.68 1.62 -9.30
N VAL A 4 3.45 1.37 -9.73
CA VAL A 4 3.07 1.28 -11.14
C VAL A 4 1.64 1.77 -11.25
N ARG A 5 1.40 2.75 -12.12
CA ARG A 5 0.06 3.24 -12.46
C ARG A 5 -0.79 3.61 -11.23
N SER A 6 -0.16 4.21 -10.22
CA SER A 6 -0.78 4.52 -8.93
C SER A 6 -1.87 5.58 -9.05
N GLY A 7 -1.64 6.62 -9.85
CA GLY A 7 -2.58 7.71 -10.06
C GLY A 7 -3.71 7.24 -10.98
N ASP A 8 -3.35 6.54 -12.06
CA ASP A 8 -4.30 5.90 -12.96
C ASP A 8 -5.24 4.95 -12.22
N PHE A 9 -4.74 4.16 -11.27
CA PHE A 9 -5.56 3.23 -10.49
C PHE A 9 -6.58 3.96 -9.60
N VAL A 10 -6.16 5.01 -8.89
CA VAL A 10 -7.09 5.81 -8.08
C VAL A 10 -8.09 6.53 -8.98
N GLY A 11 -7.65 7.01 -10.14
CA GLY A 11 -8.52 7.59 -11.15
C GLY A 11 -9.58 6.59 -11.63
N ALA A 12 -9.17 5.35 -11.91
CA ALA A 12 -10.08 4.27 -12.29
C ALA A 12 -11.09 3.96 -11.17
N LEU A 13 -10.68 3.91 -9.90
CA LEU A 13 -11.62 3.74 -8.78
C LEU A 13 -12.68 4.86 -8.75
N LEU A 14 -12.28 6.11 -8.96
CA LEU A 14 -13.20 7.26 -8.97
C LEU A 14 -14.17 7.20 -10.15
N THR A 15 -13.68 6.85 -11.35
CA THR A 15 -14.49 6.79 -12.57
C THR A 15 -15.41 5.57 -12.61
N GLU A 16 -14.97 4.42 -12.09
CA GLU A 16 -15.73 3.16 -12.11
C GLU A 16 -16.71 3.02 -10.93
N SER A 17 -16.74 3.99 -10.02
CA SER A 17 -17.69 4.01 -8.90
C SER A 17 -19.13 4.18 -9.40
N SER A 18 -19.99 3.24 -9.06
CA SER A 18 -21.39 3.19 -9.50
C SER A 18 -22.40 3.52 -8.41
N ASP A 19 -21.96 3.53 -7.14
CA ASP A 19 -22.77 3.93 -5.99
C ASP A 19 -21.97 4.73 -4.95
N ILE A 20 -22.67 5.19 -3.91
CA ILE A 20 -22.07 6.05 -2.87
C ILE A 20 -21.02 5.33 -2.01
N ASN A 21 -21.13 4.02 -1.83
CA ASN A 21 -20.18 3.24 -1.04
C ASN A 21 -18.90 3.01 -1.84
N GLU A 22 -19.03 2.65 -3.11
CA GLU A 22 -17.93 2.56 -4.06
C GLU A 22 -17.19 3.90 -4.17
N TYR A 23 -17.94 5.01 -4.31
CA TYR A 23 -17.35 6.34 -4.37
C TYR A 23 -16.66 6.74 -3.06
N ALA A 24 -17.24 6.42 -1.90
CA ALA A 24 -16.60 6.64 -0.60
C ALA A 24 -15.29 5.83 -0.45
N PHE A 25 -15.28 4.58 -0.92
CA PHE A 25 -14.08 3.75 -0.97
C PHE A 25 -13.00 4.36 -1.88
N ALA A 26 -13.38 4.85 -3.07
CA ALA A 26 -12.48 5.52 -4.00
C ALA A 26 -11.87 6.81 -3.40
N LEU A 27 -12.66 7.61 -2.68
CA LEU A 27 -12.14 8.78 -1.94
C LEU A 27 -11.19 8.37 -0.81
N GLY A 28 -11.44 7.23 -0.15
CA GLY A 28 -10.50 6.63 0.78
C GLY A 28 -9.16 6.26 0.14
N ALA A 29 -9.19 5.66 -1.06
CA ALA A 29 -7.99 5.37 -1.83
C ALA A 29 -7.26 6.65 -2.28
N LEU A 30 -7.97 7.74 -2.57
CA LEU A 30 -7.38 9.05 -2.85
C LEU A 30 -6.67 9.65 -1.62
N ALA A 31 -7.26 9.49 -0.43
CA ALA A 31 -6.62 9.88 0.82
C ALA A 31 -5.35 9.07 1.08
N HIS A 32 -5.39 7.76 0.80
CA HIS A 32 -4.23 6.86 0.87
C HIS A 32 -3.13 7.32 -0.10
N TYR A 33 -3.46 7.57 -1.37
CA TYR A 33 -2.53 8.09 -2.36
C TYR A 33 -1.88 9.41 -1.94
N SER A 34 -2.64 10.35 -1.37
CA SER A 34 -2.08 11.60 -0.82
C SER A 34 -1.12 11.32 0.34
N SER A 35 -1.52 10.43 1.24
CA SER A 35 -0.77 10.10 2.46
C SER A 35 0.56 9.46 2.14
N ASP A 36 0.59 8.53 1.19
CA ASP A 36 1.83 7.86 0.80
C ASP A 36 2.80 8.84 0.14
N ASN A 37 2.33 9.57 -0.88
CA ASN A 37 3.18 10.45 -1.70
C ASN A 37 3.70 11.68 -0.94
N VAL A 38 3.06 12.08 0.16
CA VAL A 38 3.54 13.17 1.02
C VAL A 38 4.26 12.65 2.26
N GLY A 39 3.77 11.55 2.84
CA GLY A 39 4.23 10.99 4.10
C GLY A 39 5.53 10.19 3.95
N HIS A 40 5.61 9.24 3.02
CA HIS A 40 6.80 8.40 2.85
C HIS A 40 8.09 9.18 2.58
N PRO A 41 8.11 10.26 1.77
CA PRO A 41 9.31 11.09 1.61
C PRO A 41 9.82 11.67 2.92
N VAL A 42 8.91 12.00 3.84
CA VAL A 42 9.26 12.46 5.19
C VAL A 42 9.74 11.31 6.07
N VAL A 43 9.06 10.17 6.02
CA VAL A 43 9.51 8.95 6.73
C VAL A 43 10.91 8.55 6.29
N ASN A 44 11.24 8.59 5.00
CA ASN A 44 12.59 8.29 4.48
C ASN A 44 13.67 9.18 5.09
N LYS A 45 13.37 10.47 5.28
CA LYS A 45 14.26 11.43 5.96
C LYS A 45 14.34 11.17 7.46
N VAL A 46 13.23 10.79 8.09
CA VAL A 46 13.22 10.39 9.50
C VAL A 46 14.02 9.11 9.71
N VAL A 47 13.93 8.13 8.82
CA VAL A 47 14.75 6.91 8.90
C VAL A 47 16.23 7.27 8.80
N ALA A 48 16.63 8.16 7.88
CA ALA A 48 18.00 8.65 7.82
C ALA A 48 18.40 9.36 9.14
N LEU A 49 17.53 10.20 9.70
CA LEU A 49 17.77 10.90 10.97
C LEU A 49 17.95 9.93 12.14
N GLU A 50 17.07 8.94 12.25
CA GLU A 50 16.98 8.04 13.40
C GLU A 50 17.93 6.84 13.32
N PHE A 51 18.48 6.54 12.14
CA PHE A 51 19.40 5.42 11.92
C PHE A 51 20.72 5.90 11.29
N PRO A 52 21.67 6.45 12.07
CA PRO A 52 22.89 7.08 11.54
C PRO A 52 23.74 6.16 10.66
N LYS A 53 23.76 4.84 10.93
CA LYS A 53 24.47 3.86 10.10
C LYS A 53 23.83 3.69 8.72
N LEU A 54 22.51 3.78 8.63
CA LEU A 54 21.79 3.73 7.35
C LEU A 54 21.98 5.04 6.58
N ARG A 55 21.93 6.18 7.27
CA ARG A 55 22.26 7.48 6.68
C ARG A 55 23.68 7.53 6.10
N ALA A 56 24.66 7.00 6.83
CA ALA A 56 26.03 6.91 6.33
C ALA A 56 26.17 6.06 5.05
N LYS A 57 25.25 5.11 4.83
CA LYS A 57 25.27 4.19 3.68
C LYS A 57 24.46 4.71 2.49
N TYR A 58 23.30 5.31 2.74
CA TYR A 58 22.31 5.64 1.70
C TYR A 58 22.05 7.15 1.56
N GLY A 59 22.61 7.98 2.45
CA GLY A 59 22.42 9.43 2.43
C GLY A 59 21.23 9.89 3.27
N ASP A 60 20.72 11.09 2.97
CA ASP A 60 19.71 11.78 3.76
C ASP A 60 18.27 11.25 3.56
N GLU A 61 18.09 10.31 2.64
CA GLU A 61 16.82 9.61 2.42
C GLU A 61 17.11 8.11 2.43
N VAL A 62 16.51 7.40 3.38
CA VAL A 62 16.58 5.93 3.47
C VAL A 62 15.20 5.38 3.15
N THR A 63 15.05 4.92 1.90
CA THR A 63 13.77 4.42 1.36
C THR A 63 13.36 3.08 1.94
N TYR A 64 12.10 2.69 1.77
CA TYR A 64 11.64 1.35 2.12
C TYR A 64 12.48 0.27 1.42
N ALA A 65 12.82 0.45 0.15
CA ALA A 65 13.68 -0.46 -0.59
C ALA A 65 15.10 -0.60 0.00
N ASN A 66 15.61 0.42 0.71
CA ASN A 66 16.93 0.37 1.33
C ASN A 66 16.94 -0.44 2.63
N ASP A 67 15.94 -0.26 3.49
CA ASP A 67 15.78 -1.02 4.73
C ASP A 67 14.29 -1.06 5.20
N PRO A 68 13.52 -2.08 4.79
CA PRO A 68 12.12 -2.22 5.17
C PRO A 68 11.89 -2.29 6.68
N LYS A 69 12.87 -2.82 7.42
CA LYS A 69 12.78 -3.01 8.86
C LYS A 69 12.90 -1.69 9.60
N ALA A 70 13.85 -0.84 9.22
CA ALA A 70 14.01 0.48 9.80
C ALA A 70 12.82 1.38 9.45
N HIS A 71 12.35 1.31 8.21
CA HIS A 71 11.16 2.03 7.75
C HIS A 71 9.94 1.75 8.65
N ILE A 72 9.59 0.47 8.81
CA ILE A 72 8.43 0.08 9.62
C ILE A 72 8.62 0.34 11.11
N ARG A 73 9.84 0.27 11.63
CA ARG A 73 10.12 0.64 13.02
C ARG A 73 9.87 2.13 13.27
N THR A 74 10.13 2.98 12.27
CA THR A 74 9.86 4.42 12.33
C THR A 74 8.35 4.70 12.28
N GLU A 75 7.64 4.12 11.29
CA GLU A 75 6.19 4.27 11.14
C GLU A 75 5.46 3.82 12.40
N PHE A 76 5.80 2.64 12.90
CA PHE A 76 5.27 2.12 14.15
C PHE A 76 5.57 3.04 15.34
N GLY A 77 6.75 3.67 15.38
CA GLY A 77 7.11 4.67 16.39
C GLY A 77 6.16 5.86 16.39
N PHE A 78 5.77 6.35 15.21
CA PHE A 78 4.79 7.43 15.07
C PHE A 78 3.39 7.00 15.48
N ASP A 79 2.92 5.83 15.04
CA ASP A 79 1.62 5.28 15.45
C ASP A 79 1.52 5.21 16.97
N MET A 80 2.57 4.69 17.62
CA MET A 80 2.64 4.61 19.07
C MET A 80 2.58 5.99 19.74
N ALA A 81 3.29 6.98 19.19
CA ALA A 81 3.30 8.35 19.73
C ALA A 81 1.92 9.03 19.58
N GLN A 82 1.21 8.82 18.47
CA GLN A 82 -0.12 9.39 18.25
C GLN A 82 -1.20 8.68 19.08
N VAL A 83 -1.12 7.35 19.23
CA VAL A 83 -1.98 6.57 20.14
C VAL A 83 -1.78 7.08 21.56
N ALA A 84 -0.54 7.33 21.96
CA ALA A 84 -0.25 7.83 23.29
C ALA A 84 -0.85 9.22 23.54
N LYS A 85 -0.74 10.15 22.60
CA LYS A 85 -1.22 11.53 22.78
C LYS A 85 -2.75 11.67 22.65
N ASN A 86 -3.49 10.57 22.60
CA ASN A 86 -4.94 10.53 22.34
C ASN A 86 -5.33 11.28 21.05
N ARG A 87 -4.45 11.23 20.04
CA ARG A 87 -4.59 11.94 18.76
C ARG A 87 -5.19 11.09 17.65
N TYR A 88 -5.34 9.78 17.86
CA TYR A 88 -6.24 8.98 17.01
C TYR A 88 -7.68 9.32 17.37
N ALA A 89 -8.50 9.50 16.34
CA ALA A 89 -9.94 9.67 16.51
C ALA A 89 -10.50 8.51 17.36
N SER A 90 -11.43 8.85 18.26
CA SER A 90 -12.05 7.95 19.25
C SER A 90 -12.38 6.56 18.70
N ASP A 91 -12.52 5.55 19.56
CA ASP A 91 -12.94 4.19 19.23
C ASP A 91 -14.02 4.09 18.13
N ARG A 92 -14.95 5.06 18.05
CA ARG A 92 -15.94 5.19 16.95
C ARG A 92 -15.38 5.27 15.53
N TYR A 93 -14.22 5.87 15.29
CA TYR A 93 -13.60 5.93 13.96
C TYR A 93 -13.06 4.55 13.54
N HIS A 94 -12.59 3.76 14.51
CA HIS A 94 -12.21 2.35 14.34
C HIS A 94 -13.43 1.40 14.30
N ASP A 95 -14.52 1.73 15.00
CA ASP A 95 -15.78 0.97 14.98
C ASP A 95 -16.58 1.20 13.68
N PHE A 96 -16.38 2.34 12.98
CA PHE A 96 -17.19 2.73 11.82
C PHE A 96 -16.57 2.38 10.46
N ILE A 97 -15.23 2.41 10.31
CA ILE A 97 -14.58 1.96 9.07
C ILE A 97 -14.33 0.46 9.20
N GLY A 98 -15.35 -0.33 8.88
CA GLY A 98 -15.34 -1.79 8.99
C GLY A 98 -14.37 -2.52 8.07
N PHE A 99 -13.23 -1.92 7.67
CA PHE A 99 -12.30 -2.51 6.68
C PHE A 99 -13.04 -3.12 5.48
N GLU A 100 -14.15 -2.49 5.11
CA GLU A 100 -14.99 -2.95 4.03
C GLU A 100 -14.30 -2.60 2.73
N ILE A 101 -14.20 -3.60 1.87
CA ILE A 101 -13.56 -3.48 0.58
C ILE A 101 -14.67 -3.53 -0.44
N ALA A 102 -14.75 -2.50 -1.28
CA ALA A 102 -15.64 -2.49 -2.43
C ALA A 102 -15.06 -3.41 -3.51
N THR A 103 -15.10 -4.72 -3.27
CA THR A 103 -14.49 -5.74 -4.14
C THR A 103 -14.90 -5.59 -5.61
N PRO A 104 -16.20 -5.45 -5.96
CA PRO A 104 -16.57 -5.28 -7.37
C PRO A 104 -15.92 -4.06 -8.03
N LEU A 105 -15.81 -2.93 -7.31
CA LEU A 105 -15.11 -1.74 -7.80
C LEU A 105 -13.60 -2.02 -7.95
N LEU A 106 -13.00 -2.64 -6.94
CA LEU A 106 -11.57 -2.93 -6.89
C LEU A 106 -11.15 -3.83 -8.07
N GLU A 107 -11.93 -4.88 -8.36
CA GLU A 107 -11.71 -5.77 -9.52
C GLU A 107 -11.79 -5.00 -10.84
N ARG A 108 -12.86 -4.23 -11.07
CA ARG A 108 -13.04 -3.44 -12.30
C ARG A 108 -11.91 -2.44 -12.51
N ALA A 109 -11.58 -1.66 -11.48
CA ALA A 109 -10.53 -0.66 -11.54
C ALA A 109 -9.14 -1.30 -11.72
N PHE A 110 -8.87 -2.43 -11.06
CA PHE A 110 -7.62 -3.16 -11.19
C PHE A 110 -7.45 -3.71 -12.61
N GLN A 111 -8.48 -4.37 -13.14
CA GLN A 111 -8.46 -4.90 -14.51
C GLN A 111 -8.30 -3.77 -15.53
N LYS A 112 -9.05 -2.67 -15.38
CA LYS A 112 -8.95 -1.49 -16.27
C LYS A 112 -7.55 -0.88 -16.27
N THR A 113 -6.90 -0.83 -15.10
CA THR A 113 -5.59 -0.18 -14.95
C THR A 113 -4.44 -1.07 -15.40
N TYR A 114 -4.47 -2.33 -15.00
CA TYR A 114 -3.33 -3.25 -15.13
C TYR A 114 -3.54 -4.35 -16.16
N GLY A 115 -4.74 -4.50 -16.74
CA GLY A 115 -5.04 -5.56 -17.70
C GLY A 115 -4.91 -6.97 -17.10
N LEU A 116 -5.02 -7.09 -15.78
CA LEU A 116 -4.88 -8.33 -15.03
C LEU A 116 -6.12 -8.55 -14.18
N SER A 117 -6.45 -9.82 -13.93
CA SER A 117 -7.49 -10.16 -12.94
C SER A 117 -6.93 -10.03 -11.52
N LEU A 118 -7.74 -9.49 -10.61
CA LEU A 118 -7.32 -9.26 -9.22
C LEU A 118 -7.13 -10.59 -8.48
N ASP A 119 -8.10 -11.50 -8.56
CA ASP A 119 -8.07 -12.83 -7.96
C ASP A 119 -6.79 -13.61 -8.32
N GLU A 120 -6.37 -13.58 -9.58
CA GLU A 120 -5.17 -14.28 -10.07
C GLU A 120 -3.89 -13.70 -9.44
N VAL A 121 -3.81 -12.37 -9.32
CA VAL A 121 -2.69 -11.69 -8.64
C VAL A 121 -2.72 -12.01 -7.14
N LEU A 122 -3.92 -12.23 -6.59
CA LEU A 122 -4.16 -12.64 -5.21
C LEU A 122 -4.09 -14.17 -5.00
N GLY A 123 -3.59 -14.94 -5.96
CA GLY A 123 -3.39 -16.38 -5.80
C GLY A 123 -4.67 -17.23 -5.86
N GLY A 124 -5.75 -16.71 -6.44
CA GLY A 124 -6.97 -17.41 -6.80
C GLY A 124 -8.06 -17.46 -5.71
N ASP A 125 -7.86 -16.80 -4.56
CA ASP A 125 -8.86 -16.72 -3.48
C ASP A 125 -8.87 -15.32 -2.85
N GLU A 126 -9.60 -14.41 -3.50
CA GLU A 126 -9.73 -13.02 -3.06
C GLU A 126 -10.41 -12.89 -1.69
N ASP A 127 -11.48 -13.65 -1.43
CA ASP A 127 -12.17 -13.65 -0.15
C ASP A 127 -11.24 -14.05 1.01
N LEU A 128 -10.39 -15.06 0.78
CA LEU A 128 -9.37 -15.46 1.76
C LEU A 128 -8.33 -14.37 1.96
N ALA A 129 -7.90 -13.68 0.90
CA ALA A 129 -6.96 -12.57 0.98
C ALA A 129 -7.52 -11.42 1.82
N ILE A 130 -8.75 -10.99 1.51
CA ILE A 130 -9.47 -9.92 2.21
C ILE A 130 -9.75 -10.31 3.67
N GLY A 131 -10.26 -11.51 3.90
CA GLY A 131 -10.51 -12.04 5.25
C GLY A 131 -9.23 -12.16 6.08
N SER A 132 -8.10 -12.47 5.45
CA SER A 132 -6.82 -12.54 6.13
C SER A 132 -6.25 -11.16 6.47
N PHE A 133 -6.44 -10.17 5.60
CA PHE A 133 -6.15 -8.77 5.90
C PHE A 133 -6.97 -8.27 7.09
N ARG A 134 -8.30 -8.42 7.05
CA ARG A 134 -9.20 -8.02 8.15
C ARG A 134 -8.79 -8.66 9.49
N ARG A 135 -8.43 -9.94 9.48
CA ARG A 135 -7.93 -10.64 10.68
C ARG A 135 -6.56 -10.14 11.16
N ALA A 136 -5.68 -9.75 10.24
CA ALA A 136 -4.38 -9.19 10.60
C ALA A 136 -4.57 -7.88 11.37
N VAL A 137 -5.40 -6.99 10.81
CA VAL A 137 -5.67 -5.67 11.38
C VAL A 137 -6.40 -5.79 12.71
N SER A 138 -7.41 -6.67 12.81
CA SER A 138 -8.16 -6.88 14.06
C SER A 138 -7.31 -7.39 15.22
N LYS A 139 -6.14 -7.99 14.95
CA LYS A 139 -5.16 -8.37 15.97
C LYS A 139 -4.10 -7.30 16.21
N PHE A 140 -3.73 -6.58 15.16
CA PHE A 140 -2.68 -5.59 15.21
C PHE A 140 -3.08 -4.39 16.07
N VAL A 141 -4.25 -3.79 15.79
CA VAL A 141 -4.73 -2.57 16.47
C VAL A 141 -4.85 -2.75 18.00
N PRO A 142 -5.49 -3.81 18.54
CA PRO A 142 -5.50 -4.05 19.99
C PRO A 142 -4.11 -4.17 20.62
N GLU A 143 -3.18 -4.81 19.92
CA GLU A 143 -1.83 -5.04 20.43
C GLU A 143 -1.03 -3.74 20.47
N MET A 144 -1.17 -2.87 19.46
CA MET A 144 -0.61 -1.52 19.44
C MET A 144 -1.01 -0.74 20.69
N THR A 145 -2.32 -0.67 20.91
CA THR A 145 -2.94 -0.03 22.05
C THR A 145 -2.42 -0.61 23.37
N ARG A 146 -2.30 -1.93 23.47
CA ARG A 146 -1.75 -2.59 24.69
C ARG A 146 -0.29 -2.20 24.95
N VAL A 147 0.55 -2.16 23.91
CA VAL A 147 1.95 -1.78 24.02
C VAL A 147 2.10 -0.31 24.43
N ALA A 148 1.23 0.59 23.95
CA ALA A 148 1.18 2.00 24.37
C ALA A 148 0.93 2.12 25.87
N LEU A 149 -0.08 1.40 26.36
CA LEU A 149 -0.45 1.37 27.78
C LEU A 149 0.69 0.90 28.67
N LEU A 150 1.43 -0.12 28.26
CA LEU A 150 2.50 -0.70 29.06
C LEU A 150 3.73 0.22 29.17
N ASN A 151 4.10 0.87 28.07
CA ASN A 151 5.37 1.60 27.99
C ASN A 151 5.28 3.08 28.42
N ARG A 152 4.10 3.69 28.37
CA ARG A 152 3.95 5.16 28.54
C ARG A 152 2.84 5.55 29.53
N ARG A 153 2.37 4.61 30.37
CA ARG A 153 1.27 4.83 31.34
C ARG A 153 1.38 6.11 32.15
N GLN A 154 2.59 6.46 32.63
CA GLN A 154 2.78 7.65 33.46
C GLN A 154 2.61 8.96 32.68
N GLU A 155 3.04 9.02 31.42
CA GLU A 155 2.82 10.19 30.55
C GLU A 155 1.35 10.29 30.14
N LEU A 156 0.71 9.16 29.82
CA LEU A 156 -0.72 9.07 29.51
C LEU A 156 -1.62 9.61 30.63
N VAL A 157 -1.32 9.23 31.87
CA VAL A 157 -2.05 9.68 33.07
C VAL A 157 -1.76 11.14 33.39
N ARG A 158 -0.58 11.67 33.04
CA ARG A 158 -0.23 13.08 33.23
C ARG A 158 -0.95 13.99 32.24
N GLU A 159 -1.11 13.57 30.98
CA GLU A 159 -1.76 14.37 29.94
C GLU A 159 -3.29 14.28 29.99
N THR A 160 -3.86 13.18 30.53
CA THR A 160 -5.32 12.98 30.62
C THR A 160 -5.75 12.67 32.07
N PRO A 161 -6.24 13.65 32.84
CA PRO A 161 -6.57 13.48 34.27
C PRO A 161 -7.64 12.42 34.58
N ASN A 162 -8.45 12.02 33.60
CA ASN A 162 -9.50 10.99 33.72
C ASN A 162 -9.22 9.74 32.86
N PHE A 163 -7.96 9.33 32.77
CA PHE A 163 -7.54 8.20 31.94
C PHE A 163 -8.21 6.87 32.34
N ASP A 164 -9.04 6.32 31.46
CA ASP A 164 -9.68 5.00 31.63
C ASP A 164 -9.01 3.94 30.73
N GLN A 165 -8.23 3.06 31.35
CA GLN A 165 -7.54 1.96 30.68
C GLN A 165 -8.47 0.98 29.95
N ARG A 166 -9.73 0.86 30.37
CA ARG A 166 -10.70 -0.05 29.74
C ARG A 166 -11.28 0.53 28.47
N LYS A 167 -11.43 1.85 28.38
CA LYS A 167 -11.83 2.55 27.15
C LYS A 167 -10.68 2.59 26.14
N PHE A 168 -9.44 2.73 26.63
CA PHE A 168 -8.29 2.74 25.73
C PHE A 168 -8.09 1.40 25.02
N ARG A 169 -8.37 0.25 25.66
CA ARG A 169 -8.17 -1.08 25.06
C ARG A 169 -9.26 -1.41 24.03
N TYR A 170 -8.97 -1.23 22.75
CA TYR A 170 -9.76 -1.82 21.67
C TYR A 170 -9.82 -3.35 21.84
N HIS A 171 -11.02 -3.91 21.94
CA HIS A 171 -11.22 -5.35 22.19
C HIS A 171 -12.22 -5.93 21.19
N LEU A 172 -11.72 -6.26 19.99
CA LEU A 172 -12.51 -6.96 18.99
C LEU A 172 -12.47 -8.47 19.25
N SER A 173 -13.49 -8.98 19.95
CA SER A 173 -13.59 -10.43 20.19
C SER A 173 -13.83 -11.18 18.87
N ARG A 174 -13.38 -12.45 18.80
CA ARG A 174 -13.61 -13.31 17.62
C ARG A 174 -15.09 -13.39 17.23
N THR A 175 -15.99 -13.44 18.21
CA THR A 175 -17.43 -13.49 18.00
C THR A 175 -17.97 -12.17 17.44
N HIS A 176 -17.41 -11.02 17.85
CA HIS A 176 -17.74 -9.72 17.25
C HIS A 176 -17.24 -9.66 15.81
N TYR A 177 -16.02 -10.14 15.56
CA TYR A 177 -15.45 -10.23 14.21
C TYR A 177 -16.29 -11.11 13.27
N GLU A 178 -16.67 -12.31 13.70
CA GLU A 178 -17.49 -13.22 12.89
C GLU A 178 -18.92 -12.72 12.69
N LYS A 179 -19.43 -11.89 13.62
CA LYS A 179 -20.75 -11.25 13.51
C LYS A 179 -20.73 -10.07 12.53
N GLU A 180 -19.64 -9.33 12.48
CA GLU A 180 -19.52 -8.08 11.72
C GLU A 180 -18.99 -8.33 10.30
N TRP A 181 -18.08 -9.29 10.12
CA TRP A 181 -17.43 -9.60 8.82
C TRP A 181 -17.67 -11.03 8.32
N GLY A 182 -18.53 -11.80 9.00
CA GLY A 182 -18.86 -13.18 8.61
C GLY A 182 -17.75 -14.20 8.89
N ARG A 183 -17.97 -15.44 8.42
CA ARG A 183 -17.06 -16.60 8.64
C ARG A 183 -16.03 -16.80 7.53
N GLY A 184 -15.84 -15.83 6.64
CA GLY A 184 -14.94 -15.92 5.48
C GLY A 184 -13.47 -16.20 5.84
N TYR A 185 -13.08 -16.02 7.11
CA TYR A 185 -11.78 -16.48 7.59
C TYR A 185 -11.75 -18.02 7.78
N ARG A 186 -11.18 -18.74 6.80
CA ARG A 186 -10.68 -20.10 6.99
C ARG A 186 -9.24 -20.07 7.51
N LYS A 187 -8.92 -20.96 8.46
CA LYS A 187 -7.57 -21.08 9.04
C LYS A 187 -6.63 -21.57 7.92
N PRO A 188 -5.57 -20.82 7.54
CA PRO A 188 -4.78 -21.19 6.38
C PRO A 188 -3.97 -22.47 6.64
N GLY A 189 -3.97 -23.37 5.65
CA GLY A 189 -2.86 -24.30 5.44
C GLY A 189 -1.64 -23.55 4.89
N PHE A 190 -0.51 -24.22 4.72
CA PHE A 190 0.67 -23.68 4.03
C PHE A 190 0.46 -23.80 2.50
N PRO A 191 0.80 -22.82 1.63
CA PRO A 191 0.92 -21.36 1.81
C PRO A 191 0.31 -20.55 0.61
N GLU A 192 -0.81 -19.82 0.77
CA GLU A 192 -1.26 -18.83 -0.24
C GLU A 192 -0.87 -17.38 0.12
N ARG A 193 -0.41 -16.63 -0.90
CA ARG A 193 0.66 -15.62 -0.82
C ARG A 193 0.23 -14.15 -0.87
N VAL A 194 -0.98 -13.79 -0.48
CA VAL A 194 -1.36 -12.35 -0.45
C VAL A 194 -1.01 -11.66 0.86
N LEU A 195 -0.77 -12.47 1.89
CA LEU A 195 -0.39 -12.06 3.24
C LEU A 195 0.97 -11.32 3.33
N ALA A 196 1.64 -11.05 2.21
CA ALA A 196 3.07 -10.73 2.20
C ALA A 196 3.39 -9.24 2.41
N PHE A 197 2.48 -8.30 2.19
CA PHE A 197 2.84 -6.87 2.30
C PHE A 197 2.74 -6.36 3.74
N VAL A 198 1.58 -6.50 4.39
CA VAL A 198 1.38 -6.06 5.78
C VAL A 198 2.00 -7.05 6.79
N LEU A 199 1.81 -8.36 6.63
CA LEU A 199 2.19 -9.35 7.65
C LEU A 199 3.63 -9.90 7.55
N ARG A 200 4.32 -9.77 6.41
CA ARG A 200 5.71 -10.23 6.29
C ARG A 200 6.70 -9.32 7.01
N VAL A 201 6.28 -8.10 7.33
CA VAL A 201 7.14 -7.05 7.86
C VAL A 201 6.76 -6.62 9.28
N ILE A 202 5.57 -7.01 9.74
CA ILE A 202 5.25 -7.06 11.17
C ILE A 202 6.08 -8.21 11.80
N PRO A 203 7.02 -7.93 12.73
CA PRO A 203 7.94 -8.94 13.27
C PRO A 203 7.19 -10.09 13.96
N LYS A 204 7.53 -11.35 13.68
CA LYS A 204 6.78 -12.54 14.14
C LYS A 204 6.54 -12.53 15.67
N VAL A 205 5.33 -12.95 16.05
CA VAL A 205 4.64 -12.87 17.36
C VAL A 205 5.53 -13.15 18.59
N GLY A 206 5.47 -12.28 19.62
CA GLY A 206 6.03 -12.52 20.97
C GLY A 206 6.24 -11.26 21.84
N PRO A 207 6.38 -11.39 23.18
CA PRO A 207 6.50 -10.28 24.14
C PRO A 207 7.75 -9.38 23.97
N ALA A 208 8.70 -9.77 23.12
CA ALA A 208 9.85 -8.94 22.75
C ALA A 208 9.51 -7.72 21.84
N ARG A 209 8.26 -7.60 21.35
CA ARG A 209 7.81 -6.50 20.49
C ARG A 209 7.71 -5.14 21.18
N ALA A 210 7.36 -5.11 22.47
CA ALA A 210 7.22 -3.86 23.21
C ALA A 210 8.56 -3.09 23.33
N LEU A 211 9.69 -3.73 23.02
CA LEU A 211 11.05 -3.20 23.13
C LEU A 211 11.70 -2.89 21.76
N ALA A 212 11.02 -3.15 20.63
CA ALA A 212 11.65 -3.09 19.31
C ALA A 212 11.35 -1.81 18.50
N PHE A 213 10.36 -1.01 18.89
CA PHE A 213 10.06 0.24 18.18
C PHE A 213 10.93 1.39 18.68
N LYS A 214 11.21 2.34 17.79
CA LYS A 214 12.00 3.52 18.15
C LYS A 214 11.02 4.64 18.51
N VAL A 215 11.10 5.14 19.73
CA VAL A 215 10.36 6.34 20.13
C VAL A 215 10.90 7.49 19.27
N PRO A 216 10.06 8.19 18.50
CA PRO A 216 10.51 9.28 17.65
C PRO A 216 11.16 10.39 18.49
N SER A 217 12.24 10.99 18.00
CA SER A 217 12.76 12.24 18.59
C SER A 217 11.77 13.38 18.38
N THR A 218 11.86 14.47 19.17
CA THR A 218 11.03 15.67 18.99
C THR A 218 11.09 16.19 17.55
N LYS A 219 12.30 16.22 16.97
CA LYS A 219 12.49 16.63 15.58
C LYS A 219 11.75 15.70 14.59
N ALA A 220 11.77 14.39 14.84
CA ALA A 220 11.03 13.44 14.01
C ALA A 220 9.51 13.62 14.16
N GLU A 221 9.01 13.88 15.37
CA GLU A 221 7.59 14.17 15.60
C GLU A 221 7.14 15.46 14.90
N ASP A 222 7.95 16.53 14.94
CA ASP A 222 7.64 17.78 14.24
C ASP A 222 7.58 17.58 12.73
N MET A 223 8.51 16.81 12.17
CA MET A 223 8.50 16.43 10.75
C MET A 223 7.23 15.66 10.40
N TYR A 224 6.83 14.69 11.23
CA TYR A 224 5.61 13.91 11.04
C TYR A 224 4.33 14.75 11.12
N ILE A 225 4.20 15.64 12.12
CA ILE A 225 3.02 16.51 12.24
C ILE A 225 2.91 17.43 11.03
N LYS A 226 4.04 17.99 10.57
CA LYS A 226 4.07 18.80 9.35
C LYS A 226 3.65 17.99 8.12
N SER A 227 4.11 16.74 7.99
CA SER A 227 3.72 15.88 6.87
C SER A 227 2.23 15.56 6.90
N VAL A 228 1.64 15.30 8.08
CA VAL A 228 0.19 15.09 8.22
C VAL A 228 -0.61 16.30 7.76
N ASN A 229 -0.20 17.52 8.17
CA ASN A 229 -0.86 18.75 7.71
C ASN A 229 -0.75 18.91 6.19
N GLN A 230 0.43 18.68 5.63
CA GLN A 230 0.64 18.75 4.18
C GLN A 230 -0.17 17.69 3.42
N THR A 231 -0.31 16.48 3.97
CA THR A 231 -1.15 15.41 3.42
C THR A 231 -2.61 15.85 3.36
N LEU A 232 -3.12 16.52 4.40
CA LEU A 232 -4.48 17.04 4.44
C LEU A 232 -4.68 18.17 3.42
N ASP A 233 -3.72 19.10 3.31
CA ASP A 233 -3.77 20.17 2.32
C ASP A 233 -3.76 19.62 0.88
N ASN A 234 -2.89 18.65 0.60
CA ASN A 234 -2.83 17.97 -0.69
C ASN A 234 -4.13 17.21 -0.98
N TYR A 235 -4.65 16.43 -0.01
CA TYR A 235 -5.90 15.70 -0.17
C TYR A 235 -7.09 16.64 -0.43
N ASN A 236 -7.18 17.75 0.30
CA ASN A 236 -8.20 18.78 0.04
C ASN A 236 -8.07 19.38 -1.37
N SER A 237 -6.85 19.53 -1.89
CA SER A 237 -6.62 19.96 -3.27
C SER A 237 -7.12 18.93 -4.28
N LEU A 238 -6.78 17.65 -4.07
CA LEU A 238 -7.24 16.55 -4.90
C LEU A 238 -8.78 16.41 -4.88
N LEU A 239 -9.41 16.53 -3.71
CA LEU A 239 -10.88 16.54 -3.59
C LEU A 239 -11.53 17.67 -4.41
N ARG A 240 -10.91 18.85 -4.47
CA ARG A 240 -11.39 19.95 -5.32
C ARG A 240 -11.26 19.63 -6.81
N GLN A 241 -10.21 18.91 -7.22
CA GLN A 241 -10.04 18.45 -8.61
C GLN A 241 -11.11 17.41 -8.97
N VAL A 242 -11.31 16.40 -8.11
CA VAL A 242 -12.36 15.39 -8.27
C VAL A 242 -13.74 16.04 -8.38
N ARG A 243 -14.06 17.00 -7.49
CA ARG A 243 -15.35 17.73 -7.54
C ARG A 243 -15.54 18.52 -8.84
N ARG A 244 -14.48 18.98 -9.48
CA ARG A 244 -14.54 19.71 -10.76
C ARG A 244 -14.67 18.78 -11.97
N GLY A 245 -14.59 17.46 -11.78
CA GLY A 245 -14.59 16.48 -12.85
C GLY A 245 -13.32 16.51 -13.71
N ASN A 246 -12.27 17.19 -13.25
CA ASN A 246 -10.99 17.31 -13.95
C ASN A 246 -9.87 16.90 -12.98
N PHE A 247 -9.67 15.58 -12.85
CA PHE A 247 -8.60 15.01 -12.05
C PHE A 247 -7.69 14.19 -12.96
N GLU A 248 -6.43 14.62 -13.05
CA GLU A 248 -5.33 13.85 -13.63
C GLU A 248 -4.36 13.57 -12.49
N LEU A 249 -4.42 12.35 -11.97
CA LEU A 249 -3.57 11.93 -10.85
C LEU A 249 -2.26 11.40 -11.43
N PRO A 250 -1.11 12.00 -11.12
CA PRO A 250 0.16 11.52 -11.65
C PRO A 250 0.51 10.13 -11.10
N ASP A 251 1.18 9.34 -11.92
CA ASP A 251 1.79 8.09 -11.45
C ASP A 251 3.07 8.39 -10.69
N LEU A 252 2.99 8.18 -9.38
CA LEU A 252 4.05 8.46 -8.43
C LEU A 252 4.47 7.17 -7.75
N ASP A 253 5.75 7.04 -7.47
CA ASP A 253 6.22 6.01 -6.55
C ASP A 253 5.79 6.39 -5.13
N CYS A 254 4.87 5.63 -4.55
CA CYS A 254 4.29 5.92 -3.25
C CYS A 254 5.30 5.94 -2.09
N ASP A 255 6.51 5.38 -2.24
CA ASP A 255 7.55 5.47 -1.21
C ASP A 255 8.37 6.76 -1.34
N THR A 256 8.45 7.35 -2.53
CA THR A 256 9.34 8.50 -2.76
C THR A 256 8.60 9.78 -3.16
N GLY A 257 7.32 9.69 -3.51
CA GLY A 257 6.51 10.78 -4.03
C GLY A 257 6.97 11.31 -5.39
N ARG A 258 7.94 10.66 -6.05
CA ARG A 258 8.49 11.07 -7.34
C ARG A 258 7.76 10.38 -8.48
N ALA A 259 7.81 10.98 -9.67
CA ALA A 259 7.26 10.39 -10.88
C ALA A 259 7.88 9.01 -11.12
N THR A 260 7.02 8.00 -11.30
CA THR A 260 7.47 6.63 -11.58
C THR A 260 8.25 6.60 -12.89
N SER A 261 9.51 6.19 -12.85
CA SER A 261 10.38 6.13 -14.02
C SER A 261 11.39 4.98 -13.95
N ALA A 262 11.90 4.58 -15.12
CA ALA A 262 12.86 3.51 -15.26
C ALA A 262 14.11 3.72 -14.41
N ALA A 263 14.54 2.68 -13.69
CA ALA A 263 15.76 2.67 -12.88
C ALA A 263 15.82 3.71 -11.74
N GLU A 264 14.73 4.47 -11.52
CA GLU A 264 14.64 5.43 -10.42
C GLU A 264 14.43 4.72 -9.09
N TYR A 265 13.56 3.71 -9.06
CA TYR A 265 13.27 2.94 -7.84
C TYR A 265 13.21 1.43 -8.08
N SER A 266 13.91 0.69 -7.22
CA SER A 266 14.09 -0.76 -7.40
C SER A 266 12.81 -1.59 -7.30
N LEU A 267 11.78 -1.11 -6.58
CA LEU A 267 10.50 -1.81 -6.47
C LEU A 267 9.59 -1.48 -7.65
N ALA A 268 9.68 -0.28 -8.22
CA ALA A 268 9.04 0.07 -9.49
C ALA A 268 9.59 -0.82 -10.62
N ASP A 269 10.91 -0.93 -10.77
CA ASP A 269 11.53 -1.81 -11.78
C ASP A 269 11.05 -3.26 -11.67
N LYS A 270 10.97 -3.80 -10.45
CA LYS A 270 10.47 -5.17 -10.22
C LYS A 270 8.99 -5.31 -10.53
N THR A 271 8.19 -4.29 -10.20
CA THR A 271 6.74 -4.35 -10.38
C THR A 271 6.40 -4.22 -11.87
N TYR A 272 7.10 -3.38 -12.63
CA TYR A 272 7.00 -3.37 -14.10
C TYR A 272 7.51 -4.66 -14.73
N GLU A 273 8.57 -5.28 -14.18
CA GLU A 273 9.05 -6.59 -14.65
C GLU A 273 7.99 -7.68 -14.45
N HIS A 274 7.27 -7.67 -13.33
CA HIS A 274 6.18 -8.61 -13.09
C HIS A 274 5.00 -8.33 -14.02
N LEU A 275 4.55 -7.07 -14.08
CA LEU A 275 3.41 -6.66 -14.91
C LEU A 275 3.60 -7.07 -16.37
N VAL A 276 4.76 -6.78 -16.96
CA VAL A 276 5.01 -7.11 -18.37
C VAL A 276 5.04 -8.63 -18.63
N LYS A 277 5.57 -9.42 -17.68
CA LYS A 277 5.60 -10.88 -17.78
C LYS A 277 4.20 -11.47 -17.65
N ASP A 278 3.40 -10.95 -16.73
CA ASP A 278 2.02 -11.39 -16.53
C ASP A 278 1.16 -11.04 -17.74
N LEU A 279 1.29 -9.83 -18.29
CA LEU A 279 0.61 -9.41 -19.51
C LEU A 279 0.99 -10.27 -20.71
N ALA A 280 2.27 -10.60 -20.86
CA ALA A 280 2.72 -11.47 -21.93
C ALA A 280 2.20 -12.90 -21.77
N ALA A 281 2.20 -13.46 -20.56
CA ALA A 281 1.71 -14.81 -20.29
C ALA A 281 0.19 -14.94 -20.45
N LYS A 282 -0.57 -13.86 -20.20
CA LYS A 282 -2.04 -13.84 -20.16
C LYS A 282 -2.62 -13.27 -21.45
N HIS A 283 -2.32 -13.92 -22.58
CA HIS A 283 -2.72 -13.51 -23.94
C HIS A 283 -4.21 -13.17 -24.16
N TYR A 284 -5.11 -13.61 -23.26
CA TYR A 284 -6.57 -13.38 -23.33
C TYR A 284 -7.01 -12.00 -22.83
N LEU A 285 -6.21 -11.33 -21.99
CA LEU A 285 -6.47 -9.97 -21.55
C LEU A 285 -5.63 -9.04 -22.44
N GLN A 286 -6.14 -8.70 -23.62
CA GLN A 286 -5.49 -7.72 -24.48
C GLN A 286 -5.34 -6.40 -23.70
N PRO A 287 -4.10 -5.93 -23.41
CA PRO A 287 -3.92 -4.73 -22.64
C PRO A 287 -4.49 -3.53 -23.40
N THR A 288 -5.10 -2.61 -22.66
CA THR A 288 -5.58 -1.34 -23.21
C THR A 288 -4.45 -0.60 -23.92
N ALA A 289 -4.79 0.25 -24.88
CA ALA A 289 -3.79 1.05 -25.60
C ALA A 289 -2.93 1.88 -24.62
N ASP A 290 -3.57 2.46 -23.60
CA ASP A 290 -2.89 3.28 -22.59
C ASP A 290 -1.93 2.45 -21.72
N LEU A 291 -2.34 1.25 -21.29
CA LEU A 291 -1.46 0.35 -20.53
C LEU A 291 -0.23 -0.05 -21.34
N ARG A 292 -0.44 -0.39 -22.61
CA ARG A 292 0.63 -0.75 -23.53
C ARG A 292 1.58 0.43 -23.74
N ALA A 293 1.05 1.63 -23.94
CA ALA A 293 1.84 2.85 -24.08
C ALA A 293 2.66 3.14 -22.82
N ASN A 294 2.05 3.02 -21.63
CA ASN A 294 2.72 3.19 -20.34
C ASN A 294 3.88 2.19 -20.15
N VAL A 295 3.65 0.90 -20.41
CA VAL A 295 4.69 -0.14 -20.34
C VAL A 295 5.83 0.17 -21.31
N PHE A 296 5.54 0.50 -22.57
CA PHE A 296 6.59 0.82 -23.53
C PHE A 296 7.33 2.12 -23.23
N ALA A 297 6.66 3.12 -22.65
CA ALA A 297 7.30 4.34 -22.17
C ALA A 297 8.27 4.04 -21.02
N PHE A 298 7.90 3.19 -20.07
CA PHE A 298 8.78 2.77 -18.98
C PHE A 298 10.02 2.03 -19.49
N TYR A 299 9.90 1.25 -20.57
CA TYR A 299 11.02 0.51 -21.16
C TYR A 299 11.63 1.20 -22.40
N ALA A 300 11.41 2.50 -22.60
CA ALA A 300 11.86 3.22 -23.80
C ALA A 300 13.39 3.20 -23.96
N ASP A 301 14.14 3.32 -22.86
CA ASP A 301 15.59 3.14 -22.85
C ASP A 301 15.98 1.82 -22.17
N LEU A 302 16.15 0.76 -22.95
CA LEU A 302 16.61 -0.53 -22.45
C LEU A 302 18.06 -0.52 -21.95
N ASN A 303 18.83 0.56 -22.15
CA ASN A 303 20.18 0.72 -21.61
C ASN A 303 20.20 1.28 -20.19
N ALA A 304 19.10 1.90 -19.73
CA ALA A 304 18.95 2.42 -18.37
C ALA A 304 19.34 1.37 -17.31
N PRO A 305 19.88 1.79 -16.15
CA PRO A 305 20.46 0.89 -15.16
C PRO A 305 19.38 0.21 -14.28
N PHE A 306 18.38 -0.44 -14.88
CA PHE A 306 17.30 -1.14 -14.18
C PHE A 306 17.86 -2.09 -13.11
N TYR A 307 17.29 -2.01 -11.90
CA TYR A 307 17.64 -2.90 -10.79
C TYR A 307 17.51 -4.38 -11.17
N THR A 308 16.52 -4.71 -12.00
CA THR A 308 16.22 -6.09 -12.46
C THR A 308 17.29 -6.69 -13.36
N LYS A 309 18.17 -5.87 -13.98
CA LYS A 309 19.31 -6.36 -14.78
C LYS A 309 20.32 -7.17 -13.98
N ARG A 310 20.34 -7.04 -12.65
CA ARG A 310 21.15 -7.89 -11.75
C ARG A 310 20.77 -9.38 -11.86
N ASN A 311 19.56 -9.69 -12.32
CA ASN A 311 19.13 -11.04 -12.65
C ASN A 311 19.06 -11.19 -14.17
N THR A 312 20.14 -11.63 -14.81
CA THR A 312 20.25 -11.76 -16.27
C THR A 312 19.14 -12.63 -16.87
N LYS A 313 18.79 -13.75 -16.21
CA LYS A 313 17.71 -14.64 -16.67
C LYS A 313 16.35 -13.93 -16.59
N GLY A 314 16.10 -13.22 -15.50
CA GLY A 314 14.90 -12.41 -15.29
C GLY A 314 14.77 -11.34 -16.37
N TRP A 315 15.83 -10.56 -16.59
CA TRP A 315 15.89 -9.50 -17.59
C TRP A 315 15.67 -10.01 -19.03
N ASN A 316 16.31 -11.12 -19.40
CA ASN A 316 16.08 -11.74 -20.71
C ASN A 316 14.62 -12.16 -20.91
N ALA A 317 13.93 -12.60 -19.85
CA ALA A 317 12.51 -12.90 -19.91
C ALA A 317 11.66 -11.63 -20.07
N THR A 318 12.00 -10.55 -19.38
CA THR A 318 11.37 -9.22 -19.55
C THR A 318 11.47 -8.74 -21.00
N GLN A 319 12.66 -8.85 -21.62
CA GLN A 319 12.86 -8.47 -23.02
C GLN A 319 12.07 -9.35 -24.00
N ARG A 320 11.87 -10.65 -23.69
CA ARG A 320 10.98 -11.51 -24.49
C ARG A 320 9.52 -11.07 -24.36
N ALA A 321 9.04 -10.88 -23.14
CA ALA A 321 7.68 -10.41 -22.86
C ALA A 321 7.37 -9.07 -23.57
N LEU A 322 8.32 -8.12 -23.57
CA LEU A 322 8.19 -6.86 -24.30
C LEU A 322 8.07 -7.06 -25.82
N ARG A 323 8.76 -8.04 -26.40
CA ARG A 323 8.64 -8.36 -27.83
C ARG A 323 7.29 -9.00 -28.14
N GLU A 324 6.83 -9.91 -27.29
CA GLU A 324 5.52 -10.56 -27.42
C GLU A 324 4.38 -9.53 -27.36
N LEU A 325 4.43 -8.58 -26.42
CA LEU A 325 3.44 -7.49 -26.31
C LEU A 325 3.47 -6.49 -27.47
N LYS A 326 4.58 -6.44 -28.24
CA LYS A 326 4.71 -5.57 -29.41
C LYS A 326 4.04 -6.18 -30.64
N SER A 327 3.96 -7.50 -30.71
CA SER A 327 3.29 -8.19 -31.82
C SER A 327 1.78 -7.91 -31.76
N PRO A 328 1.11 -7.62 -32.90
CA PRO A 328 -0.34 -7.61 -32.95
C PRO A 328 -0.85 -8.99 -32.50
N PRO A 329 -2.01 -9.08 -31.82
CA PRO A 329 -2.61 -10.37 -31.50
C PRO A 329 -2.72 -11.18 -32.79
N GLU A 330 -2.19 -12.40 -32.80
CA GLU A 330 -2.38 -13.31 -33.92
C GLU A 330 -3.88 -13.44 -34.15
N THR A 331 -4.37 -12.94 -35.29
CA THR A 331 -5.72 -13.20 -35.77
C THR A 331 -5.79 -14.67 -36.18
N GLY A 332 -5.96 -15.53 -35.18
CA GLY A 332 -5.75 -16.96 -35.28
C GLY A 332 -6.99 -17.80 -34.96
N ILE A 333 -8.18 -17.38 -35.43
CA ILE A 333 -9.29 -18.31 -35.70
C ILE A 333 -9.94 -17.85 -37.00
N ALA A 334 -9.53 -18.46 -38.12
CA ALA A 334 -10.34 -18.41 -39.33
C ALA A 334 -11.69 -19.09 -39.01
N PRO A 335 -12.84 -18.49 -39.40
CA PRO A 335 -14.11 -19.19 -39.27
C PRO A 335 -14.06 -20.48 -40.09
N PRO A 336 -14.68 -21.58 -39.62
CA PRO A 336 -14.71 -22.83 -40.37
C PRO A 336 -15.29 -22.55 -41.76
N ALA A 337 -14.59 -23.00 -42.79
CA ALA A 337 -15.08 -22.92 -44.16
C ALA A 337 -16.40 -23.71 -44.25
N ASN A 338 -17.42 -23.06 -44.81
CA ASN A 338 -18.76 -23.62 -45.04
C ASN A 338 -18.74 -24.88 -45.91
#